data_AF-A0AAX6SCT2-F1
#
_entry.id   AF-A0AAX6SCT2-F1
#
_cell.length_a   1.000
_cell.length_b   1.000
_cell.length_c   1.000
_cell.angle_alpha   90.00
_cell.angle_beta   90.00
_cell.angle_gamma   90.00
#
_symmetry.space_group_name_H-M   'P 1'
#
loop_
_entity.id
_entity.type
_entity.pdbx_description
1 polymer ?
#
loop_
_entity_poly.entity_id
_entity_poly.type
_entity_poly.pdbx_seq_one_letter_code
_entity_poly.pdbx_strand_id
1 'polypeptide(L)'
;MADVILQGKRKQFVRSVGTGTINGLLDELLEKRVLNKEEVEIVRSGNVILMDKARALVDALIGKGPQACQICISYICEEDCHLAETLGLSSGQQTDNNPQEVFSSSSASQEVQVNQAVFTSPRPVGNLQLCPLETAKRIWKEKSAEIYPIMGKLTRTRLALIICNTEFDSLPRRNGAEVDVRDMKMLLEGLGYQVIVRENLTASEMATEVKAFAAQPEHKTSDSTFLVIMSHGNPDGICGKKHSTEVSDVLKVDIIFSVLNTRNCPSLKDKPKVIIIQACRGENEGVVWVEDLTEDSGNKILFNPEDFENDAIKKAHVEKDFIAFYSTTPDETFEDQLSFVT
;
A
#
# COMPACT_ATOMS: atom_id res chain seq x y z
N MET A 1 -20.99 -4.42 24.22
CA MET A 1 -21.40 -2.99 24.24
C MET A 1 -20.21 -2.04 24.37
N ALA A 2 -19.22 -2.29 25.23
CA ALA A 2 -18.00 -1.46 25.32
C ALA A 2 -17.20 -1.35 24.00
N ASP A 3 -17.16 -2.44 23.23
CA ASP A 3 -16.65 -2.53 21.86
C ASP A 3 -17.34 -1.56 20.90
N VAL A 4 -18.68 -1.50 20.92
CA VAL A 4 -19.47 -0.59 20.07
C VAL A 4 -19.23 0.87 20.46
N ILE A 5 -19.10 1.15 21.77
CA ILE A 5 -18.80 2.50 22.28
C ILE A 5 -17.40 2.93 21.82
N LEU A 6 -16.37 2.09 22.02
CA LEU A 6 -14.99 2.40 21.63
C LEU A 6 -14.85 2.52 20.10
N GLN A 7 -15.55 1.67 19.34
CA GLN A 7 -15.61 1.76 17.87
C GLN A 7 -16.26 3.07 17.40
N GLY A 8 -17.35 3.50 18.04
CA GLY A 8 -18.01 4.79 17.77
C GLY A 8 -17.15 6.00 18.13
N LYS A 9 -16.31 5.88 19.16
CA LYS A 9 -15.43 6.96 19.67
C LYS A 9 -14.00 6.93 19.11
N ARG A 10 -13.64 5.90 18.33
CA ARG A 10 -12.29 5.67 17.76
C ARG A 10 -11.66 6.90 17.09
N LYS A 11 -12.41 7.64 16.26
CA LYS A 11 -11.90 8.84 15.56
C LYS A 11 -11.57 9.99 16.52
N GLN A 12 -12.22 10.02 17.69
CA GLN A 12 -12.00 11.02 18.73
C GLN A 12 -10.86 10.60 19.65
N PHE A 13 -10.80 9.32 20.06
CA PHE A 13 -9.67 8.77 20.84
C PHE A 13 -8.33 9.02 20.14
N VAL A 14 -8.22 8.66 18.85
CA VAL A 14 -6.97 8.83 18.06
C VAL A 14 -6.51 10.29 17.93
N ARG A 15 -7.41 11.26 18.09
CA ARG A 15 -7.10 12.70 18.02
C ARG A 15 -6.79 13.34 19.37
N SER A 16 -7.19 12.71 20.47
CA SER A 16 -7.19 13.33 21.81
C SER A 16 -6.34 12.59 22.84
N VAL A 17 -5.96 11.33 22.59
CA VAL A 17 -5.13 10.55 23.52
C VAL A 17 -3.67 11.01 23.50
N GLY A 18 -3.07 11.20 24.68
CA GLY A 18 -1.66 11.55 24.83
C GLY A 18 -0.72 10.33 24.87
N THR A 19 0.58 10.54 24.64
CA THR A 19 1.59 9.46 24.70
C THR A 19 1.64 8.76 26.05
N GLY A 20 1.47 9.51 27.15
CA GLY A 20 1.41 8.96 28.50
C GLY A 20 0.24 7.98 28.68
N THR A 21 -0.96 8.40 28.28
CA THR A 21 -2.18 7.59 28.33
C THR A 21 -2.06 6.33 27.45
N ILE A 22 -1.45 6.42 26.27
CA ILE A 22 -1.15 5.24 25.42
C ILE A 22 -0.23 4.26 26.13
N ASN A 23 0.87 4.73 26.71
CA ASN A 23 1.88 3.86 27.31
C ASN A 23 1.35 3.17 28.59
N GLY A 24 0.71 3.92 29.49
CA GLY A 24 0.11 3.34 30.70
C GLY A 24 -1.02 2.35 30.39
N LEU A 25 -1.86 2.66 29.38
CA LEU A 25 -2.89 1.72 28.91
C LEU A 25 -2.27 0.45 28.30
N LEU A 26 -1.15 0.54 27.58
CA LEU A 26 -0.43 -0.64 27.08
C LEU A 26 0.11 -1.51 28.23
N ASP A 27 0.64 -0.89 29.29
CA ASP A 27 1.18 -1.61 30.45
C ASP A 27 0.06 -2.28 31.26
N GLU A 28 -1.08 -1.61 31.48
CA GLU A 28 -2.30 -2.19 32.09
C GLU A 28 -2.85 -3.38 31.27
N LEU A 29 -2.91 -3.25 29.95
CA LEU A 29 -3.38 -4.33 29.06
C LEU A 29 -2.43 -5.53 29.01
N LEU A 30 -1.14 -5.31 29.27
CA LEU A 30 -0.15 -6.37 29.44
C LEU A 30 -0.34 -7.07 30.80
N GLU A 31 -0.55 -6.32 31.87
CA GLU A 31 -0.80 -6.87 33.22
C GLU A 31 -2.09 -7.71 33.26
N LYS A 32 -3.19 -7.21 32.69
CA LYS A 32 -4.45 -7.98 32.54
C LYS A 32 -4.38 -9.09 31.50
N ARG A 33 -3.23 -9.29 30.84
CA ARG A 33 -2.99 -10.30 29.78
C ARG A 33 -3.95 -10.20 28.57
N VAL A 34 -4.44 -9.00 28.28
CA VAL A 34 -5.26 -8.72 27.09
C VAL A 34 -4.38 -8.64 25.84
N LEU A 35 -3.21 -8.02 25.99
CA LEU A 35 -2.14 -7.99 25.00
C LEU A 35 -0.95 -8.80 25.50
N ASN A 36 -0.23 -9.45 24.57
CA ASN A 36 1.06 -10.07 24.85
C ASN A 36 2.21 -9.05 24.66
N LYS A 37 3.44 -9.42 25.06
CA LYS A 37 4.60 -8.52 24.97
C LYS A 37 4.93 -8.07 23.54
N GLU A 38 4.72 -8.94 22.56
CA GLU A 38 4.99 -8.67 21.14
C GLU A 38 3.95 -7.70 20.57
N GLU A 39 2.67 -7.88 20.89
CA GLU A 39 1.59 -6.96 20.54
C GLU A 39 1.82 -5.55 21.13
N VAL A 40 2.30 -5.47 22.38
CA VAL A 40 2.67 -4.19 23.01
C VAL A 40 3.86 -3.54 22.30
N GLU A 41 4.90 -4.29 21.96
CA GLU A 41 6.06 -3.75 21.24
C GLU A 41 5.73 -3.35 19.80
N ILE A 42 4.81 -4.04 19.11
CA ILE A 42 4.31 -3.62 17.78
C ILE A 42 3.62 -2.25 17.86
N VAL A 43 2.81 -1.99 18.89
CA VAL A 43 2.18 -0.67 19.10
C VAL A 43 3.21 0.38 19.55
N ARG A 44 4.22 -0.01 20.34
CA ARG A 44 5.23 0.89 20.92
C ARG A 44 6.30 1.31 19.91
N SER A 45 6.76 0.39 19.06
CA SER A 45 7.89 0.58 18.13
C SER A 45 7.47 0.67 16.65
N GLY A 46 6.39 0.02 16.24
CA GLY A 46 6.01 -0.15 14.82
C GLY A 46 5.42 1.09 14.13
N ASN A 47 5.28 2.22 14.81
CA ASN A 47 4.69 3.44 14.25
C ASN A 47 5.43 4.70 14.74
N VAL A 48 5.92 5.55 13.83
CA VAL A 48 6.64 6.79 14.18
C VAL A 48 5.68 7.89 14.71
N ILE A 49 4.42 7.88 14.30
CA ILE A 49 3.45 8.94 14.58
C ILE A 49 2.48 8.52 15.71
N LEU A 50 2.24 9.41 16.67
CA LEU A 50 1.33 9.22 17.82
C LEU A 50 -0.06 8.68 17.40
N MET A 51 -0.67 9.30 16.39
CA MET A 51 -2.00 8.94 15.90
C MET A 51 -2.06 7.51 15.34
N ASP A 52 -0.92 6.96 14.89
CA ASP A 52 -0.85 5.62 14.34
C ASP A 52 -0.68 4.59 15.46
N LYS A 53 0.09 4.91 16.52
CA LYS A 53 0.12 4.13 17.78
C LYS A 53 -1.28 4.05 18.41
N ALA A 54 -1.96 5.20 18.54
CA ALA A 54 -3.32 5.27 19.08
C ALA A 54 -4.32 4.45 18.26
N ARG A 55 -4.13 4.39 16.93
CA ARG A 55 -4.98 3.62 16.02
C ARG A 55 -4.74 2.13 16.15
N ALA A 56 -3.47 1.69 16.15
CA ALA A 56 -3.09 0.31 16.34
C ALA A 56 -3.60 -0.24 17.69
N LEU A 57 -3.50 0.56 18.76
CA LEU A 57 -4.02 0.21 20.08
C LEU A 57 -5.54 -0.02 20.07
N VAL A 58 -6.32 0.92 19.53
CA VAL A 58 -7.79 0.77 19.48
C VAL A 58 -8.22 -0.37 18.56
N ASP A 59 -7.55 -0.58 17.43
CA ASP A 59 -7.87 -1.67 16.51
C ASP A 59 -7.56 -3.05 17.13
N ALA A 60 -6.45 -3.18 17.87
CA ALA A 60 -6.15 -4.38 18.65
C ALA A 60 -7.21 -4.64 19.72
N LEU A 61 -7.62 -3.62 20.47
CA LEU A 61 -8.67 -3.73 21.50
C LEU A 61 -10.03 -4.16 20.92
N ILE A 62 -10.46 -3.54 19.82
CA ILE A 62 -11.71 -3.91 19.13
C ILE A 62 -11.62 -5.36 18.62
N GLY A 63 -10.47 -5.79 18.10
CA GLY A 63 -10.25 -7.17 17.66
C GLY A 63 -10.28 -8.21 18.80
N LYS A 64 -9.87 -7.82 20.02
CA LYS A 64 -9.92 -8.68 21.23
C LYS A 64 -11.32 -8.71 21.86
N GLY A 65 -12.24 -7.83 21.46
CA GLY A 65 -13.66 -7.88 21.82
C GLY A 65 -14.06 -7.10 23.08
N PRO A 66 -15.32 -7.25 23.53
CA PRO A 66 -15.95 -6.31 24.48
C PRO A 66 -15.28 -6.23 25.85
N GLN A 67 -14.65 -7.30 26.34
CA GLN A 67 -13.95 -7.28 27.63
C GLN A 67 -12.67 -6.43 27.57
N ALA A 68 -11.91 -6.51 26.47
CA ALA A 68 -10.73 -5.67 26.25
C ALA A 68 -11.13 -4.19 26.13
N CYS A 69 -12.19 -3.89 25.38
CA CYS A 69 -12.71 -2.53 25.26
C CYS A 69 -13.24 -1.97 26.60
N GLN A 70 -13.81 -2.82 27.46
CA GLN A 70 -14.27 -2.41 28.79
C GLN A 70 -13.10 -2.01 29.70
N ILE A 71 -12.00 -2.79 29.71
CA ILE A 71 -10.78 -2.47 30.47
C ILE A 71 -10.20 -1.13 30.01
N CYS A 72 -10.12 -0.90 28.69
CA CYS A 72 -9.68 0.38 28.13
C CYS A 72 -10.57 1.55 28.54
N ILE A 73 -11.90 1.41 28.47
CA ILE A 73 -12.84 2.46 28.90
C ILE A 73 -12.71 2.74 30.41
N SER A 74 -12.57 1.71 31.25
CA SER A 74 -12.35 1.86 32.69
C SER A 74 -11.04 2.60 32.99
N TYR A 75 -9.92 2.19 32.39
CA TYR A 75 -8.62 2.85 32.54
C TYR A 75 -8.68 4.33 32.13
N ILE A 76 -9.32 4.66 31.00
CA ILE A 76 -9.47 6.07 30.58
C ILE A 76 -10.29 6.88 31.60
N CYS A 77 -11.36 6.30 32.15
CA CYS A 77 -12.18 6.96 33.17
C CYS A 77 -11.44 7.17 34.51
N GLU A 78 -10.46 6.32 34.84
CA GLU A 78 -9.70 6.37 36.09
C GLU A 78 -8.46 7.26 35.99
N GLU A 79 -7.68 7.16 34.90
CA GLU A 79 -6.36 7.80 34.74
C GLU A 79 -6.36 9.06 33.85
N ASP A 80 -7.36 9.27 32.99
CA ASP A 80 -7.42 10.41 32.06
C ASP A 80 -8.82 11.02 31.98
N CYS A 81 -9.23 11.68 33.06
CA CYS A 81 -10.56 12.27 33.21
C CYS A 81 -10.91 13.29 32.10
N HIS A 82 -9.92 14.01 31.57
CA HIS A 82 -10.11 14.94 30.46
C HIS A 82 -10.36 14.22 29.13
N LEU A 83 -9.67 13.11 28.87
CA LEU A 83 -9.97 12.23 27.74
C LEU A 83 -11.32 11.53 27.91
N ALA A 84 -11.67 11.09 29.12
CA ALA A 84 -12.97 10.49 29.42
C ALA A 84 -14.13 11.45 29.14
N GLU A 85 -14.03 12.71 29.62
CA GLU A 85 -15.00 13.77 29.33
C GLU A 85 -15.05 14.09 27.83
N THR A 86 -13.90 14.24 27.18
CA THR A 86 -13.81 14.45 25.72
C THR A 86 -14.52 13.35 24.95
N LEU A 87 -14.32 12.09 25.33
CA LEU A 87 -14.95 10.93 24.71
C LEU A 87 -16.40 10.72 25.16
N GLY A 88 -16.91 11.47 26.15
CA GLY A 88 -18.24 11.29 26.73
C GLY A 88 -18.43 9.91 27.35
N LEU A 89 -17.39 9.38 28.00
CA LEU A 89 -17.41 8.13 28.75
C LEU A 89 -17.80 8.45 30.20
N SER A 90 -18.87 7.83 30.69
CA SER A 90 -19.25 7.91 32.11
C SER A 90 -19.04 6.57 32.79
N SER A 91 -18.54 6.61 34.03
CA SER A 91 -18.41 5.46 34.92
C SER A 91 -19.79 4.96 35.36
N GLY A 92 -20.45 4.17 34.52
CA GLY A 92 -21.71 3.52 34.82
C GLY A 92 -21.54 2.01 35.03
N GLN A 93 -21.51 1.56 36.28
CA GLN A 93 -21.75 0.15 36.59
C GLN A 93 -23.18 -0.22 36.15
N GLN A 94 -23.32 -1.27 35.35
CA GLN A 94 -24.59 -1.99 35.20
C GLN A 94 -24.39 -3.45 35.53
N THR A 95 -24.73 -3.80 36.77
CA THR A 95 -25.05 -5.16 37.18
C THR A 95 -26.43 -5.56 36.67
N ASP A 96 -26.57 -6.84 36.37
CA ASP A 96 -27.71 -7.54 35.78
C ASP A 96 -29.11 -7.15 36.29
N ASN A 97 -30.13 -7.22 35.40
CA ASN A 97 -31.07 -8.36 35.37
C ASN A 97 -32.14 -8.28 34.24
N ASN A 98 -32.50 -9.46 33.73
CA ASN A 98 -33.62 -9.79 32.82
C ASN A 98 -34.91 -10.05 33.67
N PRO A 99 -36.10 -10.50 33.17
CA PRO A 99 -36.61 -10.73 31.80
C PRO A 99 -38.07 -10.23 31.55
N GLN A 100 -38.72 -10.73 30.47
CA GLN A 100 -40.17 -10.64 30.10
C GLN A 100 -40.64 -9.24 29.59
N GLU A 101 -41.60 -9.05 28.65
CA GLU A 101 -42.33 -9.89 27.67
C GLU A 101 -42.95 -8.92 26.60
N VAL A 102 -43.72 -9.24 25.53
CA VAL A 102 -44.46 -10.43 25.06
C VAL A 102 -44.54 -10.46 23.51
N PHE A 103 -45.21 -11.44 22.91
CA PHE A 103 -45.59 -11.54 21.49
C PHE A 103 -46.32 -10.30 20.91
N SER A 104 -46.14 -10.04 19.60
CA SER A 104 -47.29 -9.91 18.68
C SER A 104 -46.91 -10.04 17.20
N SER A 105 -47.72 -10.81 16.48
CA SER A 105 -47.65 -11.07 15.04
C SER A 105 -48.25 -9.92 14.20
N SER A 106 -47.84 -9.78 12.93
CA SER A 106 -48.62 -10.31 11.79
C SER A 106 -48.24 -9.74 10.41
N SER A 107 -48.67 -10.47 9.38
CA SER A 107 -49.07 -9.99 8.04
C SER A 107 -47.97 -9.64 7.02
N ALA A 108 -47.91 -10.46 5.98
CA ALA A 108 -47.15 -10.23 4.74
C ALA A 108 -47.99 -9.48 3.69
N SER A 109 -47.33 -8.92 2.66
CA SER A 109 -47.88 -8.79 1.30
C SER A 109 -46.79 -8.54 0.23
N GLN A 110 -46.58 -9.56 -0.60
CA GLN A 110 -46.35 -9.55 -2.07
C GLN A 110 -45.28 -8.65 -2.73
N GLU A 111 -44.23 -9.35 -3.21
CA GLU A 111 -43.69 -9.38 -4.59
C GLU A 111 -43.77 -8.15 -5.51
N VAL A 112 -42.60 -7.78 -6.06
CA VAL A 112 -42.41 -7.61 -7.52
C VAL A 112 -41.12 -8.33 -7.94
N GLN A 113 -41.20 -9.21 -8.93
CA GLN A 113 -40.05 -9.90 -9.52
C GLN A 113 -39.27 -8.99 -10.47
N VAL A 114 -37.94 -9.02 -10.40
CA VAL A 114 -37.07 -8.70 -11.54
C VAL A 114 -36.07 -9.82 -11.71
N ASN A 115 -36.32 -10.67 -12.72
CA ASN A 115 -35.34 -11.67 -13.15
C ASN A 115 -34.14 -10.97 -13.79
N GLN A 116 -32.94 -11.18 -13.26
CA GLN A 116 -31.72 -10.89 -14.00
C GLN A 116 -30.77 -12.08 -13.97
N ALA A 117 -30.25 -12.39 -15.16
CA ALA A 117 -29.60 -13.65 -15.48
C ALA A 117 -28.36 -13.92 -14.64
N VAL A 118 -28.14 -15.22 -14.38
CA VAL A 118 -26.86 -15.76 -13.91
C VAL A 118 -25.79 -15.45 -14.96
N PHE A 119 -25.09 -14.33 -14.80
CA PHE A 119 -23.87 -14.06 -15.53
C PHE A 119 -22.71 -14.73 -14.79
N THR A 120 -22.30 -15.88 -15.32
CA THR A 120 -21.03 -16.53 -14.97
C THR A 120 -19.87 -15.64 -15.41
N SER A 121 -19.47 -14.69 -14.57
CA SER A 121 -18.17 -14.05 -14.68
C SER A 121 -17.07 -15.12 -14.62
N PRO A 122 -15.94 -14.95 -15.33
CA PRO A 122 -14.77 -15.79 -15.09
C PRO A 122 -14.43 -15.78 -13.59
N ARG A 123 -14.18 -16.96 -13.01
CA ARG A 123 -13.69 -17.06 -11.64
C ARG A 123 -12.44 -16.18 -11.49
N PRO A 124 -12.24 -15.49 -10.34
CA PRO A 124 -10.97 -14.83 -10.07
C PRO A 124 -9.83 -15.84 -10.22
N VAL A 125 -8.86 -15.52 -11.08
CA VAL A 125 -7.63 -16.30 -11.22
C VAL A 125 -6.70 -15.82 -10.10
N GLY A 126 -6.73 -16.53 -8.97
CA GLY A 126 -5.93 -16.22 -7.77
C GLY A 126 -6.77 -15.99 -6.51
N ASN A 127 -6.10 -16.05 -5.35
CA ASN A 127 -6.70 -15.99 -4.01
C ASN A 127 -7.12 -14.57 -3.57
N LEU A 128 -7.44 -13.68 -4.52
CA LEU A 128 -7.78 -12.28 -4.22
C LEU A 128 -9.14 -12.16 -3.55
N GLN A 129 -9.15 -11.69 -2.31
CA GLN A 129 -10.38 -11.36 -1.60
C GLN A 129 -11.05 -10.13 -2.21
N LEU A 130 -12.25 -10.32 -2.76
CA LEU A 130 -13.04 -9.22 -3.33
C LEU A 130 -13.53 -8.28 -2.22
N CYS A 131 -13.35 -6.97 -2.41
CA CYS A 131 -13.91 -5.96 -1.53
C CYS A 131 -15.45 -5.95 -1.64
N PRO A 132 -16.21 -6.18 -0.55
CA PRO A 132 -17.67 -6.15 -0.59
C PRO A 132 -18.21 -4.77 -1.00
N LEU A 133 -19.29 -4.74 -1.78
CA LEU A 133 -19.85 -3.49 -2.32
C LEU A 133 -20.17 -2.45 -1.23
N GLU A 134 -20.73 -2.86 -0.10
CA GLU A 134 -21.03 -1.95 1.02
C GLU A 134 -19.76 -1.43 1.71
N THR A 135 -18.68 -2.22 1.72
CA THR A 135 -17.37 -1.76 2.23
C THR A 135 -16.79 -0.71 1.27
N ALA A 136 -16.84 -0.95 -0.03
CA ALA A 136 -16.39 0.01 -1.04
C ALA A 136 -17.20 1.33 -0.99
N LYS A 137 -18.53 1.25 -0.92
CA LYS A 137 -19.42 2.42 -0.75
C LYS A 137 -19.11 3.20 0.52
N ARG A 138 -18.89 2.51 1.65
CA ARG A 138 -18.55 3.14 2.94
C ARG A 138 -17.22 3.88 2.87
N ILE A 139 -16.17 3.21 2.38
CA ILE A 139 -14.83 3.82 2.19
C ILE A 139 -14.93 5.07 1.32
N TRP A 140 -15.62 4.98 0.18
CA TRP A 140 -15.81 6.11 -0.72
C TRP A 140 -16.60 7.26 -0.09
N LYS A 141 -17.69 6.96 0.63
CA LYS A 141 -18.51 7.98 1.31
C LYS A 141 -17.72 8.70 2.42
N GLU A 142 -16.84 8.00 3.13
CA GLU A 142 -16.06 8.58 4.23
C GLU A 142 -14.80 9.33 3.78
N LYS A 143 -14.21 8.99 2.62
CA LYS A 143 -12.87 9.43 2.20
C LYS A 143 -12.74 9.82 0.71
N SER A 144 -13.82 10.10 -0.01
CA SER A 144 -13.76 10.42 -1.46
C SER A 144 -12.81 11.56 -1.82
N ALA A 145 -12.59 12.53 -0.93
CA ALA A 145 -11.65 13.64 -1.13
C ALA A 145 -10.16 13.24 -0.95
N GLU A 146 -9.88 12.08 -0.34
CA GLU A 146 -8.54 11.56 -0.02
C GLU A 146 -8.20 10.29 -0.83
N ILE A 147 -9.06 9.90 -1.79
CA ILE A 147 -8.94 8.64 -2.55
C ILE A 147 -8.80 8.94 -4.05
N TYR A 148 -7.81 8.32 -4.69
CA TYR A 148 -7.67 8.37 -6.15
C TYR A 148 -8.91 7.84 -6.87
N PRO A 149 -9.45 8.57 -7.86
CA PRO A 149 -10.71 8.21 -8.48
C PRO A 149 -10.59 6.95 -9.35
N ILE A 150 -11.39 5.92 -9.04
CA ILE A 150 -11.41 4.66 -9.77
C ILE A 150 -12.35 4.77 -10.97
N MET A 151 -11.86 4.41 -12.17
CA MET A 151 -12.67 4.40 -13.39
C MET A 151 -13.60 3.19 -13.45
N GLY A 152 -14.70 3.33 -14.20
CA GLY A 152 -15.69 2.29 -14.40
C GLY A 152 -15.07 1.00 -14.96
N LYS A 153 -15.38 -0.15 -14.35
CA LYS A 153 -14.75 -1.44 -14.68
C LYS A 153 -14.88 -1.84 -16.15
N LEU A 154 -15.97 -1.45 -16.82
CA LEU A 154 -16.24 -1.80 -18.23
C LEU A 154 -15.55 -0.87 -19.23
N THR A 155 -15.10 0.31 -18.80
CA THR A 155 -14.56 1.36 -19.69
C THR A 155 -13.06 1.60 -19.49
N ARG A 156 -12.49 1.08 -18.39
CA ARG A 156 -11.09 1.33 -18.03
C ARG A 156 -10.14 0.35 -18.71
N THR A 157 -8.99 0.85 -19.15
CA THR A 157 -7.91 0.08 -19.80
C THR A 157 -6.65 0.16 -18.95
N ARG A 158 -6.66 -0.51 -17.81
CA ARG A 158 -5.51 -0.56 -16.90
C ARG A 158 -4.37 -1.35 -17.53
N LEU A 159 -3.18 -0.75 -17.60
CA LEU A 159 -1.95 -1.43 -18.01
C LEU A 159 -0.98 -1.56 -16.85
N ALA A 160 -0.21 -2.63 -16.84
CA ALA A 160 0.95 -2.83 -15.99
C ALA A 160 2.12 -3.41 -16.80
N LEU A 161 3.35 -3.13 -16.38
CA LEU A 161 4.57 -3.65 -17.00
C LEU A 161 5.38 -4.43 -15.96
N ILE A 162 5.80 -5.64 -16.32
CA ILE A 162 6.80 -6.44 -15.60
C ILE A 162 8.03 -6.54 -16.49
N ILE A 163 9.20 -6.14 -15.97
CA ILE A 163 10.50 -6.41 -16.56
C ILE A 163 11.24 -7.37 -15.63
N CYS A 164 11.64 -8.53 -16.12
CA CYS A 164 12.40 -9.51 -15.33
C CYS A 164 13.68 -9.95 -16.05
N ASN A 165 14.83 -9.71 -15.44
CA ASN A 165 16.08 -10.31 -15.86
C ASN A 165 16.35 -11.53 -14.99
N THR A 166 16.36 -12.69 -15.64
CA THR A 166 16.55 -14.01 -15.04
C THR A 166 17.89 -14.60 -15.48
N GLU A 167 18.24 -14.42 -16.76
CA GLU A 167 19.49 -14.85 -17.37
C GLU A 167 20.38 -13.65 -17.72
N PHE A 168 21.68 -13.80 -17.50
CA PHE A 168 22.69 -12.75 -17.65
C PHE A 168 23.93 -13.33 -18.34
N ASP A 169 24.61 -12.50 -19.13
CA ASP A 169 25.81 -12.90 -19.88
C ASP A 169 27.02 -13.12 -18.95
N SER A 170 27.02 -12.54 -17.76
CA SER A 170 28.17 -12.57 -16.82
C SER A 170 27.81 -12.54 -15.32
N LEU A 171 26.52 -12.57 -14.96
CA LEU A 171 26.05 -12.67 -13.57
C LEU A 171 25.35 -14.02 -13.33
N PRO A 172 25.19 -14.47 -12.08
CA PRO A 172 24.44 -15.68 -11.77
C PRO A 172 22.98 -15.63 -12.26
N ARG A 173 22.44 -16.77 -12.70
CA ARG A 173 21.02 -16.90 -13.05
C ARG A 173 20.15 -16.75 -11.80
N ARG A 174 19.09 -15.95 -11.88
CA ARG A 174 18.13 -15.74 -10.78
C ARG A 174 17.07 -16.84 -10.73
N ASN A 175 17.44 -17.98 -10.18
CA ASN A 175 16.55 -19.14 -10.06
C ASN A 175 15.30 -18.80 -9.24
N GLY A 176 14.10 -19.08 -9.77
CA GLY A 176 12.84 -18.80 -9.10
C GLY A 176 12.15 -17.53 -9.59
N ALA A 177 12.85 -16.66 -10.32
CA ALA A 177 12.26 -15.44 -10.89
C ALA A 177 11.06 -15.73 -11.84
N GLU A 178 11.00 -16.92 -12.45
CA GLU A 178 9.85 -17.36 -13.25
C GLU A 178 8.57 -17.58 -12.41
N VAL A 179 8.73 -17.93 -11.13
CA VAL A 179 7.65 -18.00 -10.14
C VAL A 179 7.16 -16.59 -9.84
N ASP A 180 8.08 -15.67 -9.54
CA ASP A 180 7.75 -14.27 -9.24
C ASP A 180 7.00 -13.60 -10.41
N VAL A 181 7.50 -13.77 -11.65
CA VAL A 181 6.86 -13.23 -12.86
C VAL A 181 5.44 -13.75 -13.03
N ARG A 182 5.24 -15.07 -12.87
CA ARG A 182 3.92 -15.70 -12.98
C ARG A 182 2.96 -15.19 -11.92
N ASP A 183 3.40 -15.17 -10.67
CA ASP A 183 2.54 -14.90 -9.52
C ASP A 183 2.22 -13.39 -9.45
N MET A 184 3.17 -12.50 -9.77
CA MET A 184 2.93 -11.06 -9.97
C MET A 184 2.01 -10.78 -11.15
N LYS A 185 2.15 -11.52 -12.26
CA LYS A 185 1.23 -11.40 -13.40
C LYS A 185 -0.19 -11.80 -12.99
N MET A 186 -0.37 -12.95 -12.34
CA MET A 186 -1.67 -13.40 -11.85
C MET A 186 -2.30 -12.41 -10.86
N LEU A 187 -1.50 -11.84 -9.95
CA LEU A 187 -1.92 -10.79 -9.03
C LEU A 187 -2.45 -9.55 -9.78
N LEU A 188 -1.67 -9.01 -10.72
CA LEU A 188 -2.04 -7.79 -11.45
C LEU A 188 -3.22 -8.01 -12.41
N GLU A 189 -3.29 -9.15 -13.09
CA GLU A 189 -4.45 -9.55 -13.90
C GLU A 189 -5.71 -9.69 -13.02
N GLY A 190 -5.58 -10.29 -11.83
CA GLY A 190 -6.66 -10.39 -10.85
C GLY A 190 -7.13 -9.04 -10.28
N LEU A 191 -6.23 -8.05 -10.16
CA LEU A 191 -6.56 -6.65 -9.84
C LEU A 191 -7.14 -5.88 -11.06
N GLY A 192 -7.22 -6.52 -12.22
CA GLY A 192 -7.84 -6.02 -13.44
C GLY A 192 -6.93 -5.13 -14.28
N TYR A 193 -5.62 -5.41 -14.30
CA TYR A 193 -4.65 -4.84 -15.24
C TYR A 193 -4.40 -5.81 -16.40
N GLN A 194 -4.18 -5.27 -17.60
CA GLN A 194 -3.52 -5.99 -18.69
C GLN A 194 -2.01 -5.90 -18.45
N VAL A 195 -1.34 -7.05 -18.34
CA VAL A 195 0.07 -7.13 -17.95
C VAL A 195 0.95 -7.39 -19.16
N ILE A 196 1.87 -6.46 -19.44
CA ILE A 196 2.96 -6.63 -20.40
C ILE A 196 4.15 -7.22 -19.63
N VAL A 197 4.76 -8.29 -20.14
CA VAL A 197 5.94 -8.92 -19.54
C VAL A 197 7.09 -8.85 -20.54
N ARG A 198 8.26 -8.39 -20.11
CA ARG A 198 9.52 -8.44 -20.86
C ARG A 198 10.59 -9.12 -20.04
N GLU A 199 11.44 -9.88 -20.72
CA GLU A 199 12.45 -10.72 -20.09
C GLU A 199 13.84 -10.46 -20.68
N ASN A 200 14.86 -10.58 -19.83
CA ASN A 200 16.29 -10.55 -20.21
C ASN A 200 16.64 -9.38 -21.15
N LEU A 201 16.53 -8.16 -20.61
CA LEU A 201 16.82 -6.88 -21.26
C LEU A 201 18.13 -6.25 -20.74
N THR A 202 18.86 -5.59 -21.63
CA THR A 202 19.91 -4.62 -21.26
C THR A 202 19.28 -3.37 -20.63
N ALA A 203 20.05 -2.55 -19.93
CA ALA A 203 19.58 -1.30 -19.34
C ALA A 203 19.00 -0.32 -20.39
N SER A 204 19.60 -0.29 -21.58
CA SER A 204 19.10 0.49 -22.72
C SER A 204 17.76 -0.02 -23.24
N GLU A 205 17.61 -1.35 -23.35
CA GLU A 205 16.33 -1.98 -23.71
C GLU A 205 15.26 -1.74 -22.63
N MET A 206 15.60 -1.85 -21.34
CA MET A 206 14.69 -1.54 -20.23
C MET A 206 14.22 -0.08 -20.26
N ALA A 207 15.14 0.88 -20.42
CA ALA A 207 14.81 2.30 -20.55
C ALA A 207 13.93 2.60 -21.78
N THR A 208 14.13 1.86 -22.86
CA THR A 208 13.31 1.97 -24.09
C THR A 208 11.91 1.41 -23.87
N GLU A 209 11.78 0.27 -23.19
CA GLU A 209 10.47 -0.31 -22.86
C GLU A 209 9.67 0.56 -21.90
N VAL A 210 10.29 1.11 -20.84
CA VAL A 210 9.59 2.02 -19.90
C VAL A 210 9.09 3.27 -20.64
N LYS A 211 9.83 3.79 -21.63
CA LYS A 211 9.37 4.88 -22.51
C LYS A 211 8.23 4.46 -23.43
N ALA A 212 8.31 3.28 -24.05
CA ALA A 212 7.26 2.74 -24.90
C ALA A 212 5.97 2.45 -24.12
N PHE A 213 6.10 2.06 -22.85
CA PHE A 213 5.00 1.88 -21.91
C PHE A 213 4.36 3.21 -21.52
N ALA A 214 5.16 4.21 -21.12
CA ALA A 214 4.67 5.56 -20.79
C ALA A 214 3.87 6.23 -21.94
N ALA A 215 4.16 5.85 -23.19
CA ALA A 215 3.48 6.35 -24.39
C ALA A 215 2.15 5.63 -24.74
N GLN A 216 1.77 4.56 -24.03
CA GLN A 216 0.58 3.75 -24.39
C GLN A 216 -0.73 4.56 -24.29
N PRO A 217 -1.59 4.55 -25.33
CA PRO A 217 -2.83 5.33 -25.34
C PRO A 217 -3.83 4.90 -24.25
N GLU A 218 -3.82 3.64 -23.85
CA GLU A 218 -4.65 3.05 -22.80
C GLU A 218 -4.49 3.75 -21.45
N HIS A 219 -3.33 4.38 -21.17
CA HIS A 219 -3.14 5.15 -19.95
C HIS A 219 -4.13 6.33 -19.84
N LYS A 220 -4.63 6.88 -20.96
CA LYS A 220 -5.66 7.94 -20.94
C LYS A 220 -6.96 7.44 -20.28
N THR A 221 -7.37 6.22 -20.63
CA THR A 221 -8.54 5.50 -20.10
C THR A 221 -8.19 4.54 -18.95
N SER A 222 -7.00 4.66 -18.34
CA SER A 222 -6.66 4.04 -17.06
C SER A 222 -6.86 5.02 -15.91
N ASP A 223 -7.07 4.50 -14.70
CA ASP A 223 -7.05 5.23 -13.43
C ASP A 223 -5.72 5.06 -12.65
N SER A 224 -4.83 4.16 -13.07
CA SER A 224 -3.64 3.75 -12.31
C SER A 224 -2.64 2.96 -13.19
N THR A 225 -1.42 2.73 -12.69
CA THR A 225 -0.45 1.82 -13.33
C THR A 225 0.43 1.10 -12.29
N PHE A 226 0.97 -0.04 -12.69
CA PHE A 226 2.03 -0.75 -11.97
C PHE A 226 3.25 -0.95 -12.88
N LEU A 227 4.44 -0.71 -12.35
CA LEU A 227 5.71 -1.09 -12.97
C LEU A 227 6.49 -1.96 -11.99
N VAL A 228 6.78 -3.19 -12.38
CA VAL A 228 7.55 -4.17 -11.60
C VAL A 228 8.87 -4.43 -12.33
N ILE A 229 10.00 -4.28 -11.65
CA ILE A 229 11.32 -4.60 -12.19
C ILE A 229 12.03 -5.57 -11.24
N MET A 230 12.47 -6.70 -11.77
CA MET A 230 13.11 -7.78 -11.00
C MET A 230 14.42 -8.16 -11.67
N SER A 231 15.55 -7.94 -11.01
CA SER A 231 16.88 -8.17 -11.57
C SER A 231 17.93 -8.26 -10.47
N HIS A 232 19.18 -8.50 -10.84
CA HIS A 232 20.32 -8.08 -10.03
C HIS A 232 20.36 -6.54 -9.93
N GLY A 233 21.01 -6.04 -8.90
CA GLY A 233 21.28 -4.62 -8.75
C GLY A 233 22.55 -4.36 -7.97
N ASN A 234 23.03 -3.13 -8.06
CA ASN A 234 24.26 -2.64 -7.47
C ASN A 234 24.04 -1.20 -6.95
N PRO A 235 25.05 -0.51 -6.39
CA PRO A 235 24.87 0.85 -5.89
C PRO A 235 24.40 1.87 -6.95
N ASP A 236 24.68 1.64 -8.24
CA ASP A 236 24.33 2.54 -9.35
C ASP A 236 22.92 2.32 -9.91
N GLY A 237 22.27 1.19 -9.60
CA GLY A 237 20.91 0.88 -10.01
C GLY A 237 20.65 -0.58 -10.37
N ILE A 238 19.78 -0.80 -11.36
CA ILE A 238 19.26 -2.11 -11.74
C ILE A 238 20.10 -2.69 -12.89
N CYS A 239 20.67 -3.88 -12.73
CA CYS A 239 21.52 -4.51 -13.75
C CYS A 239 20.70 -4.94 -14.97
N GLY A 240 21.19 -4.61 -16.17
CA GLY A 240 20.78 -5.25 -17.40
C GLY A 240 21.49 -6.59 -17.61
N LYS A 241 21.02 -7.38 -18.58
CA LYS A 241 21.54 -8.74 -18.84
C LYS A 241 23.04 -8.80 -19.17
N LYS A 242 23.62 -7.69 -19.66
CA LYS A 242 25.04 -7.60 -20.06
C LYS A 242 25.95 -7.05 -18.96
N HIS A 243 25.43 -6.85 -17.75
CA HIS A 243 26.21 -6.30 -16.66
C HIS A 243 27.35 -7.24 -16.27
N SER A 244 28.55 -6.70 -16.13
CA SER A 244 29.72 -7.39 -15.61
C SER A 244 30.61 -6.42 -14.83
N THR A 245 31.66 -6.95 -14.18
CA THR A 245 32.68 -6.13 -13.51
C THR A 245 33.45 -5.20 -14.46
N GLU A 246 33.44 -5.48 -15.77
CA GLU A 246 34.13 -4.70 -16.80
C GLU A 246 33.17 -3.83 -17.63
N VAL A 247 31.90 -4.24 -17.75
CA VAL A 247 30.88 -3.60 -18.61
C VAL A 247 29.68 -3.19 -17.79
N SER A 248 29.55 -1.88 -17.54
CA SER A 248 28.40 -1.32 -16.82
C SER A 248 27.16 -1.22 -17.73
N ASP A 249 26.29 -2.23 -17.63
CA ASP A 249 24.93 -2.23 -18.16
C ASP A 249 23.94 -2.02 -17.00
N VAL A 250 23.68 -0.76 -16.61
CA VAL A 250 22.87 -0.41 -15.43
C VAL A 250 21.79 0.62 -15.76
N LEU A 251 20.54 0.33 -15.38
CA LEU A 251 19.43 1.26 -15.44
C LEU A 251 19.37 2.05 -14.13
N LYS A 252 19.64 3.35 -14.21
CA LYS A 252 19.41 4.28 -13.10
C LYS A 252 17.92 4.41 -12.82
N VAL A 253 17.55 4.35 -11.55
CA VAL A 253 16.15 4.38 -11.10
C VAL A 253 15.48 5.72 -11.45
N ASP A 254 16.21 6.84 -11.39
CA ASP A 254 15.72 8.18 -11.73
C ASP A 254 15.17 8.27 -13.17
N ILE A 255 15.68 7.43 -14.08
CA ILE A 255 15.17 7.36 -15.46
C ILE A 255 13.71 6.89 -15.47
N ILE A 256 13.33 5.98 -14.57
CA ILE A 256 11.97 5.46 -14.44
C ILE A 256 11.02 6.56 -13.97
N PHE A 257 11.38 7.25 -12.88
CA PHE A 257 10.61 8.37 -12.35
C PHE A 257 10.48 9.48 -13.38
N SER A 258 11.61 9.90 -13.98
CA SER A 258 11.65 10.91 -15.03
C SER A 258 10.76 10.56 -16.23
N VAL A 259 10.77 9.32 -16.72
CA VAL A 259 9.92 8.91 -17.85
C VAL A 259 8.43 8.88 -17.50
N LEU A 260 8.07 8.51 -16.27
CA LEU A 260 6.68 8.41 -15.82
C LEU A 260 6.13 9.69 -15.15
N ASN A 261 6.92 10.76 -15.08
CA ASN A 261 6.56 11.99 -14.38
C ASN A 261 5.45 12.79 -15.11
N THR A 262 4.93 13.84 -14.47
CA THR A 262 3.80 14.63 -14.98
C THR A 262 4.07 15.26 -16.36
N ARG A 263 5.33 15.57 -16.67
CA ARG A 263 5.75 16.18 -17.93
C ARG A 263 5.86 15.14 -19.05
N ASN A 264 6.49 14.01 -18.76
CA ASN A 264 6.86 13.02 -19.77
C ASN A 264 5.78 11.95 -19.98
N CYS A 265 4.90 11.72 -18.99
CA CYS A 265 3.72 10.86 -19.11
C CYS A 265 2.43 11.59 -18.67
N PRO A 266 1.94 12.58 -19.43
CA PRO A 266 0.75 13.34 -19.07
C PRO A 266 -0.53 12.48 -18.98
N SER A 267 -0.57 11.30 -19.64
CA SER A 267 -1.65 10.33 -19.51
C SER A 267 -1.79 9.73 -18.09
N LEU A 268 -0.73 9.79 -17.27
CA LEU A 268 -0.66 9.32 -15.88
C LEU A 268 -0.51 10.46 -14.85
N LYS A 269 -0.77 11.71 -15.26
CA LYS A 269 -0.92 12.86 -14.37
C LYS A 269 -2.13 12.64 -13.43
N ASP A 270 -1.96 12.94 -12.15
CA ASP A 270 -3.01 12.80 -11.11
C ASP A 270 -3.51 11.35 -10.92
N LYS A 271 -2.68 10.36 -11.30
CA LYS A 271 -2.96 8.91 -11.17
C LYS A 271 -1.81 8.21 -10.44
N PRO A 272 -2.10 7.26 -9.54
CA PRO A 272 -1.08 6.54 -8.79
C PRO A 272 -0.24 5.65 -9.71
N LYS A 273 1.07 5.80 -9.58
CA LYS A 273 2.13 5.06 -10.28
C LYS A 273 2.85 4.22 -9.22
N VAL A 274 2.49 2.94 -9.12
CA VAL A 274 3.09 2.02 -8.16
C VAL A 274 4.29 1.35 -8.81
N ILE A 275 5.47 1.57 -8.24
CA ILE A 275 6.74 0.98 -8.69
C ILE A 275 7.16 -0.08 -7.67
N ILE A 276 7.53 -1.26 -8.15
CA ILE A 276 8.04 -2.36 -7.31
C ILE A 276 9.38 -2.80 -7.90
N ILE A 277 10.44 -2.75 -7.10
CA ILE A 277 11.81 -3.08 -7.51
C ILE A 277 12.37 -4.17 -6.59
N GLN A 278 12.51 -5.38 -7.13
CA GLN A 278 13.31 -6.46 -6.54
C GLN A 278 14.70 -6.38 -7.18
N ALA A 279 15.64 -5.74 -6.49
CA ALA A 279 17.02 -5.64 -6.91
C ALA A 279 17.93 -5.37 -5.70
N CYS A 280 19.00 -6.13 -5.57
CA CYS A 280 20.04 -5.90 -4.57
C CYS A 280 20.68 -4.51 -4.76
N ARG A 281 21.36 -3.99 -3.74
CA ARG A 281 22.13 -2.72 -3.83
C ARG A 281 23.63 -2.91 -3.64
N GLY A 282 24.12 -4.14 -3.80
CA GLY A 282 25.46 -4.56 -3.40
C GLY A 282 25.55 -4.86 -1.89
N GLU A 283 26.77 -5.12 -1.41
CA GLU A 283 27.07 -5.59 -0.04
C GLU A 283 26.87 -4.55 1.08
N ASN A 284 26.46 -3.31 0.75
CA ASN A 284 26.32 -2.23 1.72
C ASN A 284 24.93 -2.21 2.37
N GLU A 285 24.91 -1.97 3.69
CA GLU A 285 23.71 -1.92 4.53
C GLU A 285 22.62 -0.98 3.97
N GLY A 286 21.35 -1.38 4.14
CA GLY A 286 20.20 -0.76 3.47
C GLY A 286 20.00 0.73 3.76
N VAL A 287 20.46 1.59 2.85
CA VAL A 287 20.30 3.05 2.94
C VAL A 287 18.89 3.48 2.55
N VAL A 288 18.20 4.24 3.40
CA VAL A 288 16.91 4.84 3.04
C VAL A 288 17.15 6.02 2.09
N TRP A 289 16.55 5.98 0.88
CA TRP A 289 16.52 7.15 0.00
C TRP A 289 15.48 8.16 0.52
N VAL A 290 15.95 9.30 1.02
CA VAL A 290 15.13 10.49 1.29
C VAL A 290 15.82 11.68 0.64
N GLU A 291 15.39 12.06 -0.56
CA GLU A 291 15.77 13.33 -1.19
C GLU A 291 14.59 14.30 -1.10
N ASP A 292 14.64 15.16 -0.09
CA ASP A 292 13.71 16.28 0.08
C ASP A 292 14.31 17.51 -0.60
N LEU A 293 14.11 17.65 -1.91
CA LEU A 293 14.64 18.78 -2.70
C LEU A 293 13.75 20.02 -2.54
N THR A 294 13.85 20.67 -1.37
CA THR A 294 13.26 21.98 -1.13
C THR A 294 14.22 23.11 -1.54
N GLU A 295 13.81 23.85 -2.57
CA GLU A 295 14.19 25.22 -2.95
C GLU A 295 15.51 25.52 -3.70
N ASP A 296 15.28 26.19 -4.84
CA ASP A 296 16.06 27.26 -5.50
C ASP A 296 17.60 27.16 -5.59
N SER A 297 18.07 26.66 -6.73
CA SER A 297 19.34 27.09 -7.31
C SER A 297 19.23 27.20 -8.84
N GLY A 298 18.98 28.40 -9.33
CA GLY A 298 18.76 28.66 -10.75
C GLY A 298 19.96 28.34 -11.64
N ASN A 299 19.84 27.29 -12.45
CA ASN A 299 20.73 27.04 -13.59
C ASN A 299 19.94 27.10 -14.91
N LYS A 300 20.38 27.98 -15.82
CA LYS A 300 19.70 28.24 -17.11
C LYS A 300 19.83 27.05 -18.04
N ILE A 301 18.75 26.30 -18.24
CA ILE A 301 18.59 25.45 -19.43
C ILE A 301 18.05 26.32 -20.56
N LEU A 302 18.67 26.21 -21.74
CA LEU A 302 18.35 26.99 -22.93
C LEU A 302 16.96 26.59 -23.47
N PHE A 303 16.05 27.55 -23.60
CA PHE A 303 14.70 27.31 -24.15
C PHE A 303 14.74 27.27 -25.68
N ASN A 304 14.17 26.21 -26.28
CA ASN A 304 13.66 26.28 -27.65
C ASN A 304 12.28 26.99 -27.64
N PRO A 305 11.96 27.90 -28.58
CA PRO A 305 10.84 28.83 -28.40
C PRO A 305 9.44 28.36 -28.87
N GLU A 306 9.26 27.12 -29.35
CA GLU A 306 8.04 26.75 -30.12
C GLU A 306 7.00 25.90 -29.37
N ASP A 307 7.29 25.36 -28.19
CA ASP A 307 6.33 24.59 -27.40
C ASP A 307 5.41 25.51 -26.57
N PHE A 308 4.37 26.04 -27.21
CA PHE A 308 3.22 26.68 -26.55
C PHE A 308 2.34 25.66 -25.82
N GLU A 309 2.92 24.90 -24.89
CA GLU A 309 2.20 23.99 -24.02
C GLU A 309 1.60 24.70 -22.80
N ASN A 310 0.30 24.43 -22.64
CA ASN A 310 -0.66 24.96 -21.67
C ASN A 310 -0.08 25.22 -20.26
N ASP A 311 -0.28 26.43 -19.71
CA ASP A 311 0.32 26.88 -18.43
C ASP A 311 0.01 25.97 -17.22
N ALA A 312 -1.05 25.15 -17.31
CA ALA A 312 -1.40 24.13 -16.33
C ALA A 312 -0.41 22.94 -16.23
N ILE A 313 0.51 22.79 -17.20
CA ILE A 313 1.59 21.81 -17.16
C ILE A 313 2.77 22.35 -16.34
N LYS A 314 3.12 23.64 -16.50
CA LYS A 314 4.22 24.31 -15.78
C LYS A 314 3.97 24.51 -14.28
N LYS A 315 2.71 24.47 -13.83
CA LYS A 315 2.31 24.59 -12.41
C LYS A 315 2.11 23.27 -11.66
N ALA A 316 2.30 22.13 -12.31
CA ALA A 316 2.25 20.84 -11.62
C ALA A 316 3.63 20.50 -11.04
N HIS A 317 3.67 19.90 -9.84
CA HIS A 317 4.88 19.23 -9.38
C HIS A 317 5.32 18.22 -10.43
N VAL A 318 6.59 18.29 -10.83
CA VAL A 318 7.15 17.48 -11.92
C VAL A 318 6.92 16.00 -11.61
N GLU A 319 7.28 15.59 -10.40
CA GLU A 319 7.09 14.25 -9.87
C GLU A 319 6.04 14.25 -8.75
N LYS A 320 4.99 13.45 -8.92
CA LYS A 320 3.90 13.27 -7.95
C LYS A 320 3.10 12.00 -8.27
N ASP A 321 2.28 11.58 -7.30
CA ASP A 321 1.44 10.38 -7.38
C ASP A 321 2.27 9.11 -7.62
N PHE A 322 3.46 9.04 -7.04
CA PHE A 322 4.35 7.87 -7.06
C PHE A 322 4.38 7.19 -5.69
N ILE A 323 4.54 5.87 -5.69
CA ILE A 323 5.00 5.11 -4.52
C ILE A 323 5.92 4.00 -5.02
N ALA A 324 7.07 3.83 -4.37
CA ALA A 324 8.06 2.82 -4.73
C ALA A 324 8.31 1.88 -3.55
N PHE A 325 8.18 0.58 -3.81
CA PHE A 325 8.52 -0.48 -2.88
C PHE A 325 9.80 -1.16 -3.36
N TYR A 326 10.83 -1.14 -2.52
CA TYR A 326 12.10 -1.79 -2.77
C TYR A 326 12.24 -3.04 -1.92
N SER A 327 12.75 -4.10 -2.52
CA SER A 327 13.28 -5.26 -1.83
C SER A 327 14.70 -5.47 -2.34
N THR A 328 15.66 -5.35 -1.41
CA THR A 328 17.09 -5.29 -1.69
C THR A 328 17.88 -6.36 -0.93
N THR A 329 17.18 -7.32 -0.32
CA THR A 329 17.77 -8.49 0.32
C THR A 329 18.43 -9.38 -0.74
N PRO A 330 19.67 -9.86 -0.50
CA PRO A 330 20.28 -10.88 -1.36
C PRO A 330 19.36 -12.09 -1.56
N ASP A 331 19.39 -12.68 -2.76
CA ASP A 331 18.75 -13.96 -3.02
C ASP A 331 19.51 -15.04 -2.20
N GLU A 332 18.88 -15.69 -1.21
CA GLU A 332 19.53 -16.72 -0.39
C GLU A 332 19.93 -17.94 -1.26
N THR A 333 21.21 -18.05 -1.60
CA THR A 333 21.74 -19.24 -2.26
C THR A 333 21.95 -20.36 -1.26
N PHE A 334 21.32 -21.52 -1.51
CA PHE A 334 21.34 -22.72 -0.64
C PHE A 334 22.74 -23.31 -0.31
N GLU A 335 23.82 -22.74 -0.86
CA GLU A 335 25.20 -23.18 -0.60
C GLU A 335 25.78 -22.63 0.72
N ASP A 336 25.29 -21.49 1.23
CA ASP A 336 25.88 -20.83 2.42
C ASP A 336 25.62 -21.56 3.75
N GLN A 337 24.74 -22.58 3.80
CA GLN A 337 24.50 -23.37 5.00
C GLN A 337 25.49 -24.53 5.22
N LEU A 338 26.42 -24.78 4.29
CA LEU A 338 27.38 -25.90 4.39
C LEU A 338 28.76 -25.51 4.97
N SER A 339 29.02 -24.23 5.23
CA SER A 339 30.31 -23.73 5.72
C SER A 339 30.50 -23.79 7.25
N PHE A 340 29.45 -24.10 8.02
CA PHE A 340 29.48 -24.10 9.50
C PHE A 340 29.55 -25.49 10.16
N VAL A 341 29.84 -26.56 9.39
CA VAL A 341 30.06 -27.91 9.95
C VAL A 341 31.33 -28.55 9.37
N THR A 342 32.49 -28.19 9.92
CA THR A 342 33.69 -29.06 9.94
C THR A 342 34.43 -28.90 11.25
#